data_AF-A0A8S2YVG5-F1
#
_entry.id   AF-A0A8S2YVG5-F1
#
_cell.length_a   1.000
_cell.length_b   1.000
_cell.length_c   1.000
_cell.angle_alpha   90.00
_cell.angle_beta   90.00
_cell.angle_gamma   90.00
#
_symmetry.space_group_name_H-M   'P 1'
#
loop_
_entity.id
_entity.type
_entity.pdbx_description
1 polymer ?
#
loop_
_entity_poly.entity_id
_entity_poly.type
_entity_poly.pdbx_seq_one_letter_code
_entity_poly.pdbx_strand_id
1 'polypeptide(L)' 'SELTDVDLRKREQFYLKLQNLFSKHFHGSKLHLTGSMANGLGTVLSDMHLVLVLNDMYIESQSCDQSYS' A
#
# COMPACT_ATOMS: atom_id res chain seq x y z
N SER A 1 9.90 21.82 -9.71
CA SER A 1 8.46 22.01 -9.47
C SER A 1 8.14 21.44 -8.10
N GLU A 2 7.55 22.25 -7.25
CA GLU A 2 7.16 21.87 -5.88
C GLU A 2 5.92 20.99 -5.89
N LEU A 3 5.75 20.16 -4.86
CA LEU A 3 4.52 19.40 -4.65
C LEU A 3 3.40 20.34 -4.22
N THR A 4 2.26 20.27 -4.91
CA THR A 4 1.06 21.00 -4.49
C THR A 4 0.23 20.15 -3.51
N ASP A 5 -0.61 20.82 -2.72
CA ASP A 5 -1.59 20.13 -1.87
C ASP A 5 -2.55 19.23 -2.67
N VAL A 6 -2.77 19.53 -3.95
CA VAL A 6 -3.60 18.70 -4.84
C VAL A 6 -2.86 17.40 -5.19
N ASP A 7 -1.56 17.47 -5.46
CA ASP A 7 -0.74 16.28 -5.74
C ASP A 7 -0.61 15.39 -4.52
N LEU A 8 -0.40 15.98 -3.34
CA LEU A 8 -0.35 15.27 -2.06
C LEU A 8 -1.68 14.53 -1.79
N ARG A 9 -2.82 15.21 -1.95
CA ARG A 9 -4.14 14.60 -1.75
C ARG A 9 -4.42 13.45 -2.70
N LYS A 10 -4.00 13.55 -3.98
CA LYS A 10 -4.14 12.43 -4.94
C LYS A 10 -3.32 11.21 -4.51
N ARG A 11 -2.09 11.44 -4.05
CA ARG A 11 -1.18 10.38 -3.58
C ARG A 11 -1.69 9.74 -2.29
N GLU A 12 -2.19 10.54 -1.35
CA GLU A 12 -2.84 10.07 -0.12
C GLU A 12 -4.07 9.20 -0.41
N GLN A 13 -4.94 9.63 -1.34
CA GLN A 13 -6.08 8.82 -1.76
C GLN A 13 -5.66 7.49 -2.39
N PHE A 14 -4.58 7.48 -3.17
CA PHE A 14 -4.04 6.25 -3.75
C PHE A 14 -3.47 5.32 -2.66
N TYR A 15 -2.72 5.87 -1.69
CA TYR A 15 -2.24 5.15 -0.51
C TYR A 15 -3.39 4.49 0.26
N LEU A 16 -4.48 5.23 0.54
CA LEU A 16 -5.65 4.69 1.25
C LEU A 16 -6.36 3.58 0.47
N LYS A 17 -6.45 3.71 -0.86
CA LYS A 17 -7.00 2.65 -1.72
C LYS A 17 -6.16 1.37 -1.65
N LEU A 18 -4.83 1.49 -1.69
CA LEU A 18 -3.94 0.35 -1.55
C LEU A 18 -4.03 -0.28 -0.15
N GLN A 19 -4.04 0.53 0.91
CA GLN A 19 -4.18 0.04 2.28
C GLN A 19 -5.47 -0.77 2.43
N ASN A 20 -6.58 -0.25 1.92
CA ASN A 20 -7.87 -0.95 1.95
C ASN A 20 -7.87 -2.23 1.13
N LEU A 21 -7.19 -2.26 -0.02
CA LEU A 21 -7.05 -3.45 -0.84
C LEU A 21 -6.25 -4.53 -0.09
N PHE A 22 -5.07 -4.19 0.42
CA PHE A 22 -4.23 -5.16 1.13
C PHE A 22 -4.87 -5.62 2.44
N SER A 23 -5.56 -4.74 3.18
CA SER A 23 -6.24 -5.14 4.42
C SER A 23 -7.36 -6.15 4.21
N LYS A 24 -7.97 -6.18 3.01
CA LYS A 24 -9.01 -7.18 2.66
C LYS A 24 -8.43 -8.57 2.44
N HIS A 25 -7.21 -8.66 1.93
CA HIS A 25 -6.55 -9.94 1.60
C HIS A 25 -5.58 -10.39 2.68
N PHE A 26 -4.97 -9.45 3.39
CA PHE A 26 -3.99 -9.65 4.44
C PHE A 26 -4.45 -8.89 5.67
N HIS A 27 -5.23 -9.58 6.51
CA HIS A 27 -5.76 -8.99 7.74
C HIS A 27 -4.61 -8.46 8.60
N GLY A 28 -4.75 -7.25 9.14
CA GLY A 28 -3.71 -6.63 9.98
C GLY A 28 -2.49 -6.10 9.22
N SER A 29 -2.47 -6.19 7.88
CA SER A 29 -1.42 -5.58 7.07
C SER A 29 -1.44 -4.05 7.15
N LYS A 30 -0.26 -3.43 7.04
CA LYS A 30 -0.09 -1.98 7.03
C LYS A 30 0.86 -1.56 5.93
N LEU A 31 0.50 -0.53 5.19
CA LEU A 31 1.41 0.20 4.33
C LEU A 31 2.12 1.28 5.14
N HIS A 32 3.37 1.53 4.80
CA HIS A 32 4.16 2.63 5.33
C HIS A 32 4.75 3.41 4.17
N LEU A 33 4.55 4.73 4.17
CA LEU A 33 5.24 5.63 3.25
C LEU A 33 6.71 5.74 3.66
N THR A 34 7.62 5.63 2.69
CA THR A 34 9.06 5.80 2.88
C THR A 34 9.66 6.67 1.78
N GLY A 35 10.97 6.92 1.86
CA GLY A 35 11.72 7.70 0.88
C GLY A 35 11.46 9.20 0.93
N SER A 36 11.65 9.88 -0.21
CA SER A 36 11.61 11.34 -0.33
C SER A 36 10.25 11.94 0.07
N MET A 37 9.17 11.22 -0.19
CA MET A 37 7.83 11.63 0.22
C MET A 37 7.62 11.58 1.74
N ALA A 38 8.30 10.66 2.44
CA ALA A 38 8.18 10.51 3.89
C ALA A 38 9.08 11.49 4.67
N ASN A 39 10.21 11.91 4.08
CA ASN A 39 11.14 12.85 4.72
C ASN A 39 10.91 14.32 4.29
N GLY A 40 9.88 14.59 3.48
CA GLY A 40 9.53 15.94 3.02
C GLY A 40 10.40 16.48 1.89
N LEU A 41 11.28 15.68 1.29
CA LEU A 41 12.13 16.07 0.15
C LEU A 41 11.53 15.63 -1.19
N GLY A 42 10.27 15.19 -1.19
CA GLY A 42 9.54 14.81 -2.39
C GLY A 42 9.37 15.99 -3.34
N THR A 43 9.37 15.67 -4.63
CA THR A 43 9.02 16.59 -5.73
C THR A 43 7.85 16.01 -6.51
N VAL A 44 7.25 16.79 -7.42
CA VAL A 44 6.13 16.30 -8.25
C VAL A 44 6.49 15.04 -9.07
N LEU A 45 7.78 14.87 -9.39
CA LEU A 45 8.32 13.72 -10.13
C LEU A 45 8.80 12.58 -9.22
N SER A 46 8.79 12.77 -7.90
CA SER A 46 9.21 11.71 -6.97
C SER A 46 8.23 10.55 -7.00
N ASP A 47 8.76 9.35 -6.98
CA ASP A 47 7.98 8.14 -6.77
C ASP A 47 7.42 8.09 -5.33
N MET A 48 6.35 7.31 -5.16
CA MET A 48 5.78 7.03 -3.85
C MET A 48 6.25 5.65 -3.39
N HIS A 49 7.30 5.61 -2.58
CA HIS A 49 7.80 4.35 -2.03
C HIS A 49 6.93 3.89 -0.86
N LEU A 50 6.43 2.66 -0.97
CA LEU A 50 5.58 2.04 0.05
C LEU A 50 6.20 0.73 0.53
N VAL A 51 6.14 0.48 1.83
CA VAL A 51 6.49 -0.80 2.44
C VAL A 51 5.21 -1.44 2.98
N LEU A 52 4.91 -2.66 2.52
CA LEU A 52 3.84 -3.49 3.06
C LEU A 52 4.38 -4.33 4.22
N VAL A 53 3.84 -4.10 5.41
CA VAL A 53 4.12 -4.85 6.63
C VAL A 53 2.97 -5.82 6.85
N LEU A 54 3.30 -7.10 6.96
CA LEU A 54 2.36 -8.17 7.23
C LEU A 54 2.57 -8.59 8.68
N ASN A 55 1.61 -8.25 9.56
CA ASN A 55 1.65 -8.66 10.96
C ASN A 55 0.93 -10.00 11.07
N ASP A 56 1.59 -11.01 11.67
CA ASP A 56 1.07 -12.36 11.97
C ASP A 56 0.02 -12.87 10.97
N MET A 57 0.52 -13.33 9.82
CA MET A 57 -0.34 -13.79 8.74
C MET A 57 -1.07 -15.08 9.11
N TYR A 58 -2.38 -14.99 9.36
CA TYR A 58 -3.28 -16.04 8.92
C TYR A 58 -3.42 -15.90 7.40
N ILE A 59 -2.58 -16.60 6.63
CA ILE A 59 -2.90 -16.84 5.22
C ILE A 59 -4.03 -17.85 5.23
N GLU A 60 -5.26 -17.41 4.97
CA GLU A 60 -6.33 -18.33 4.60
C GLU A 60 -5.94 -18.97 3.27
N SER A 61 -5.31 -20.15 3.32
CA SER A 61 -5.13 -20.96 2.14
C SER A 61 -6.51 -21.36 1.65
N GLN A 62 -7.00 -20.72 0.58
CA GLN A 62 -8.09 -21.31 -0.19
C GLN A 62 -7.58 -22.64 -0.71
N SER A 63 -8.04 -23.73 -0.11
CA SER A 63 -7.86 -25.08 -0.64
C SER A 63 -8.49 -25.11 -2.03
N CYS A 64 -7.66 -25.04 -3.08
CA CYS A 64 -8.09 -25.44 -4.40
C CYS A 64 -8.47 -26.92 -4.31
N ASP A 65 -9.77 -27.19 -4.34
CA ASP A 65 -10.35 -28.51 -4.45
C ASP A 65 -9.90 -29.12 -5.80
N GLN A 66 -8.81 -29.88 -5.79
CA GLN A 66 -8.36 -30.66 -6.94
C GLN A 66 -9.11 -32.00 -6.95
N SER A 67 -10.42 -31.94 -7.14
CA SER A 67 -11.22 -33.11 -7.49
C SER A 67 -11.09 -33.33 -9.00
N TYR A 68 -10.00 -34.01 -9.42
CA TYR A 68 -9.96 -34.65 -10.73
C TYR A 68 -10.60 -36.03 -10.60
N SER A 69 -11.85 -36.13 -11.06
CA SER A 69 -12.57 -37.38 -11.35
C SER A 69 -12.05 -38.04 -12.62
#